data_AF-A0A315EY35-F1
#
_entry.id   AF-A0A315EY35-F1
#
_cell.length_a   1.000
_cell.length_b   1.000
_cell.length_c   1.000
_cell.angle_alpha   90.00
_cell.angle_beta   90.00
_cell.angle_gamma   90.00
#
_symmetry.space_group_name_H-M   'P 1'
#
loop_
_entity.id
_entity.type
_entity.pdbx_description
1 polymer ?
#
loop_
_entity_poly.entity_id
_entity_poly.type
_entity_poly.pdbx_seq_one_letter_code
_entity_poly.pdbx_strand_id
1 'polypeptide(L)' 'MIDLFSTDYGLMSLAVIVITLLMVAFFLRMFVHKMNNNE' A
#
# COMPACT_ATOMS: atom_id res chain seq x y z
N MET A 1 -21.53 -5.98 2.60
CA MET A 1 -20.37 -6.46 1.78
C MET A 1 -20.06 -5.54 0.61
N ILE A 2 -20.99 -4.68 0.17
CA ILE A 2 -20.75 -3.64 -0.86
C ILE A 2 -20.32 -2.30 -0.23
N ASP A 3 -20.29 -2.23 1.10
CA ASP A 3 -20.13 -0.99 1.87
C ASP A 3 -18.78 -0.31 1.65
N LEU A 4 -17.71 -1.08 1.35
CA LEU A 4 -16.38 -0.52 1.12
C LEU A 4 -16.29 0.26 -0.20
N PHE A 5 -17.13 -0.06 -1.19
CA PHE A 5 -17.10 0.59 -2.51
C PHE A 5 -18.30 1.50 -2.77
N SER A 6 -19.37 1.37 -1.98
CA SER A 6 -20.64 2.07 -2.20
C SER A 6 -20.91 3.19 -1.21
N THR A 7 -19.99 3.46 -0.28
CA THR A 7 -20.13 4.52 0.73
C THR A 7 -18.93 5.46 0.70
N ASP A 8 -19.15 6.73 1.05
CA ASP A 8 -18.10 7.75 1.06
C ASP A 8 -16.95 7.38 2.03
N TYR A 9 -17.30 6.79 3.18
CA TYR A 9 -16.32 6.30 4.15
C TYR A 9 -15.60 5.03 3.67
N GLY A 10 -16.28 4.17 2.90
CA GLY A 10 -15.66 3.01 2.26
C GLY A 10 -14.58 3.42 1.25
N LEU A 11 -14.88 4.37 0.37
CA LEU A 11 -13.93 4.90 -0.61
C LEU A 11 -12.74 5.60 0.04
N MET A 12 -12.97 6.38 1.10
CA MET A 12 -11.90 6.97 1.92
C MET A 12 -11.00 5.90 2.54
N SER A 13 -11.58 4.86 3.13
CA SER A 13 -10.83 3.74 3.70
C SER A 13 -10.04 2.98 2.63
N LEU A 14 -10.64 2.75 1.46
CA LEU A 14 -9.99 2.11 0.32
C LEU A 14 -8.79 2.93 -0.18
N ALA A 15 -8.91 4.25 -0.26
CA ALA A 15 -7.80 5.13 -0.65
C ALA A 15 -6.61 4.99 0.32
N VAL A 16 -6.88 4.97 1.63
CA VAL A 16 -5.83 4.75 2.64
C VAL A 16 -5.19 3.36 2.47
N ILE A 17 -5.99 2.31 2.29
CA ILE A 17 -5.50 0.94 2.06
C ILE A 17 -4.57 0.88 0.85
N VAL A 18 -4.96 1.48 -0.28
CA VAL A 18 -4.14 1.53 -1.50
C VAL A 18 -2.83 2.26 -1.23
N ILE A 19 -2.87 3.42 -0.57
CA ILE A 19 -1.66 4.19 -0.23
C ILE A 19 -0.74 3.37 0.68
N THR A 20 -1.28 2.70 1.70
CA THR A 20 -0.49 1.85 2.61
C THR A 20 0.19 0.71 1.84
N LEU A 21 -0.52 0.03 0.94
CA LEU A 21 0.05 -1.05 0.12
C LEU A 21 1.16 -0.54 -0.82
N LEU A 22 0.98 0.64 -1.42
CA LEU A 22 2.02 1.26 -2.25
C LEU A 22 3.28 1.57 -1.43
N MET A 23 3.12 2.12 -0.22
CA MET A 23 4.24 2.41 0.67
C MET A 23 4.97 1.14 1.09
N VAL A 24 4.21 0.08 1.43
CA VAL A 24 4.79 -1.24 1.76
C VAL A 24 5.60 -1.78 0.59
N ALA A 25 5.04 -1.78 -0.62
CA ALA A 25 5.75 -2.25 -1.80
C ALA A 25 7.01 -1.42 -2.11
N PHE A 26 6.93 -0.09 -1.95
CA PHE A 26 8.06 0.81 -2.14
C PHE A 26 9.19 0.54 -1.15
N PHE A 27 8.89 0.47 0.15
CA PHE A 27 9.91 0.21 1.16
C PHE A 27 10.48 -1.19 1.09
N LEU A 28 9.65 -2.20 0.84
CA LEU A 28 10.13 -3.56 0.61
C LEU A 28 11.07 -3.61 -0.60
N ARG A 29 10.73 -2.94 -1.71
CA ARG A 29 11.60 -2.86 -2.88
C ARG A 29 12.92 -2.16 -2.56
N MET A 30 12.89 -1.03 -1.86
CA MET A 30 14.09 -0.30 -1.44
C MET A 30 14.96 -1.17 -0.53
N PHE A 31 14.36 -1.86 0.45
CA PHE A 31 15.06 -2.69 1.41
C PHE A 31 15.70 -3.91 0.74
N VAL A 32 14.95 -4.63 -0.10
CA VAL A 32 15.46 -5.77 -0.86
C VAL A 32 16.57 -5.31 -1.82
N HIS A 33 16.41 -4.18 -2.51
CA HIS A 33 17.44 -3.64 -3.38
C HIS A 33 18.72 -3.31 -2.60
N LYS A 34 18.61 -2.71 -1.42
CA LYS A 34 19.77 -2.42 -0.56
C LYS A 34 20.43 -3.69 -0.01
N MET A 35 19.66 -4.75 0.26
CA MET A 35 20.19 -6.04 0.74
C MET A 35 20.83 -6.87 -0.38
N ASN A 36 20.36 -6.72 -1.63
CA ASN A 36 20.91 -7.45 -2.78
C ASN A 36 22.17 -6.77 -3.34
N ASN A 37 22.28 -5.45 -3.23
CA ASN A 37 23.52 -4.72 -3.51
C ASN A 37 24.43 -4.78 -2.27
N ASN A 38 25.02 -5.96 -2.03
CA ASN A 38 26.08 -6.16 -1.03
C ASN A 38 27.37 -5.44 -1.48
N GLU A 39 27.37 -4.11 -1.45
CA GLU A 39 28.56 -3.26 -1.48
C GLU A 39 28.89 -2.79 -0.05
#